data_AF-A0AAW4Q397-F1
#
_entry.id   AF-A0AAW4Q397-F1
#
_cell.length_a   1.000
_cell.length_b   1.000
_cell.length_c   1.000
_cell.angle_alpha   90.00
_cell.angle_beta   90.00
_cell.angle_gamma   90.00
#
_symmetry.space_group_name_H-M   'P 1'
#
loop_
_entity.id
_entity.type
_entity.pdbx_description
1 polymer ?
#
loop_
_entity_poly.entity_id
_entity_poly.type
_entity_poly.pdbx_seq_one_letter_code
_entity_poly.pdbx_strand_id
1 'polypeptide(L)'
;MTAVHRAQHVVSDNPGSIEGTNGILTGSGGNTFDLGSLRSQISRQACDKILSQGTLLWAAAQASAHYTAISIDRSPAPSSLPRNLMLETAALAAGLSWTSGFRLYLAVFAAGVLGRTGWLHLPPGLQMLESWWVIGLAGVLAVAEFLADKIPGFDSVWDGIQTFIRVPAGAILAAAAFGQLDPQWMVAAGLIGGTLAGTAHATKAGTRALINTSPEPFSNWVASFSEDVAASGGLLMAFFLPIAFLVVLALLLLVSAWLLPKLWRGVRQLRDALRGRSPGPQSPGTTRLPH
;
A
#
# COMPACT_ATOMS: atom_id res chain seq x y z
N MET A 1 -30.82 20.84 80.52
CA MET A 1 -31.56 21.80 79.67
C MET A 1 -30.55 22.51 78.78
N THR A 2 -30.72 22.37 77.45
CA THR A 2 -30.26 23.28 76.36
C THR A 2 -28.72 23.42 76.17
N ALA A 3 -28.05 22.73 75.23
CA ALA A 3 -28.10 22.70 73.76
C ALA A 3 -27.27 23.78 73.03
N VAL A 4 -26.58 23.31 71.97
CA VAL A 4 -26.10 24.02 70.76
C VAL A 4 -24.70 24.68 70.82
N HIS A 5 -23.69 24.11 70.15
CA HIS A 5 -23.22 24.58 68.82
C HIS A 5 -22.04 23.77 68.22
N ARG A 6 -22.20 23.40 66.93
CA ARG A 6 -21.23 23.51 65.82
C ARG A 6 -20.26 22.34 65.49
N ALA A 7 -20.48 21.81 64.27
CA ALA A 7 -19.51 21.37 63.23
C ALA A 7 -18.63 20.14 63.54
N GLN A 8 -18.34 19.21 62.63
CA GLN A 8 -18.45 19.18 61.17
C GLN A 8 -18.29 17.71 60.73
N HIS A 9 -18.95 17.37 59.62
CA HIS A 9 -18.71 16.14 58.87
C HIS A 9 -17.21 15.93 58.57
N VAL A 10 -16.69 14.75 58.88
CA VAL A 10 -15.54 14.17 58.17
C VAL A 10 -16.05 12.89 57.52
N VAL A 11 -16.27 13.00 56.21
CA VAL A 11 -16.67 11.93 55.31
C VAL A 11 -15.47 11.00 55.11
N SER A 12 -15.73 9.74 55.43
CA SER A 12 -15.10 8.49 54.98
C SER A 12 -14.25 8.58 53.70
N ASP A 13 -13.08 7.94 53.79
CA ASP A 13 -12.18 7.48 52.74
C ASP A 13 -12.85 7.12 51.40
N ASN A 14 -12.24 7.57 50.29
CA ASN A 14 -12.40 6.95 48.99
C ASN A 14 -11.00 6.81 48.32
N PRO A 15 -10.43 5.59 48.23
CA PRO A 15 -9.16 5.36 47.56
C PRO A 15 -9.40 5.19 46.06
N GLY A 16 -9.14 6.25 45.29
CA GLY A 16 -9.13 6.18 43.83
C GLY A 16 -9.83 7.36 43.14
N SER A 17 -9.30 8.57 43.29
CA SER A 17 -9.63 9.66 42.37
C SER A 17 -8.78 9.52 41.11
N ILE A 18 -9.43 9.19 39.99
CA ILE A 18 -8.83 9.33 38.67
C ILE A 18 -8.88 10.82 38.33
N GLU A 19 -7.80 11.55 38.55
CA GLU A 19 -7.66 12.92 38.08
C GLU A 19 -7.39 12.89 36.57
N GLY A 20 -8.46 12.74 35.79
CA GLY A 20 -8.49 12.40 34.37
C GLY A 20 -7.95 13.46 33.40
N THR A 21 -7.10 14.39 33.84
CA THR A 21 -6.61 15.49 32.98
C THR A 21 -5.16 15.32 32.54
N ASN A 22 -4.33 14.52 33.25
CA ASN A 22 -2.88 14.41 32.98
C ASN A 22 -2.37 13.01 32.64
N GLY A 23 -3.21 11.98 32.59
CA GLY A 23 -2.79 10.62 32.20
C GLY A 23 -1.84 9.92 33.19
N ILE A 24 -1.77 10.39 34.44
CA ILE A 24 -0.95 9.82 35.51
C ILE A 24 -1.84 8.94 36.40
N LEU A 25 -1.50 7.65 36.54
CA LEU A 25 -2.15 6.72 37.45
C LEU A 25 -1.37 6.63 38.76
N THR A 26 -2.02 6.91 39.88
CA THR A 26 -1.39 6.80 41.21
C THR A 26 -1.88 5.55 41.91
N GLY A 27 -0.97 4.63 42.23
CA GLY A 27 -1.27 3.40 42.95
C GLY A 27 -1.38 3.62 44.47
N SER A 28 -2.07 2.70 45.17
CA SER A 28 -2.32 2.74 46.62
C SER A 28 -1.05 2.77 47.50
N GLY A 29 0.15 2.54 46.93
CA GLY A 29 1.44 2.64 47.62
C GLY A 29 2.22 3.93 47.33
N GLY A 30 1.60 4.94 46.71
CA GLY A 30 2.25 6.23 46.39
C GLY A 30 3.04 6.26 45.07
N ASN A 31 3.15 5.14 44.36
CA ASN A 31 3.81 5.10 43.05
C ASN A 31 2.92 5.71 41.96
N THR A 32 3.47 6.65 41.19
CA THR A 32 2.81 7.29 40.06
C THR A 32 3.29 6.70 38.74
N PHE A 33 2.36 6.50 37.80
CA PHE A 33 2.61 5.87 36.51
C PHE A 33 2.08 6.77 35.39
N ASP A 34 2.98 7.44 34.66
CA ASP A 34 2.64 8.40 33.62
C ASP A 34 2.43 7.71 32.27
N LEU A 35 1.17 7.55 31.86
CA LEU A 35 0.77 6.95 30.58
C LEU A 35 1.14 7.85 29.38
N GLY A 36 1.26 9.16 29.58
CA GLY A 36 1.67 10.11 28.56
C GLY A 36 3.13 9.88 28.14
N SER A 37 4.02 9.70 29.13
CA SER A 37 5.42 9.34 28.89
C SER A 37 5.54 8.04 28.11
N LEU A 38 4.74 7.03 28.46
CA LEU A 38 4.77 5.68 27.89
C LEU A 38 4.29 5.68 26.43
N ARG A 39 3.20 6.40 26.14
CA ARG A 39 2.71 6.61 24.77
C ARG A 39 3.75 7.33 23.90
N SER A 40 4.42 8.33 24.46
CA SER A 40 5.46 9.09 23.74
C SER A 40 6.72 8.24 23.45
N GLN A 41 7.06 7.31 24.35
CA GLN A 41 8.19 6.39 24.17
C GLN A 41 7.88 5.35 23.11
N ILE A 42 6.69 4.74 23.14
CA ILE A 42 6.25 3.75 22.13
C ILE A 42 6.20 4.40 20.74
N SER A 43 5.66 5.62 20.63
CA SER A 43 5.61 6.34 19.35
C SER A 43 7.00 6.67 18.80
N ARG A 44 7.95 7.07 19.67
CA ARG A 44 9.33 7.33 19.27
C ARG A 44 10.05 6.06 18.83
N GLN A 45 9.91 4.97 19.60
CA GLN A 45 10.48 3.66 19.24
C GLN A 45 9.93 3.12 17.92
N ALA A 46 8.63 3.32 17.65
CA ALA A 46 8.02 2.92 16.38
C ALA A 46 8.56 3.75 15.21
N CYS A 47 8.67 5.08 15.36
CA CYS A 47 9.28 5.96 14.36
C CYS A 47 10.75 5.58 14.09
N ASP A 48 11.54 5.33 15.13
CA ASP A 48 12.96 4.98 14.98
C ASP A 48 13.15 3.64 14.27
N LYS A 49 12.28 2.64 14.53
CA LYS A 49 12.29 1.36 13.78
C LYS A 49 11.91 1.53 12.32
N ILE A 50 10.92 2.35 12.01
CA ILE A 50 10.47 2.62 10.64
C ILE A 50 11.56 3.37 9.85
N LEU A 51 12.15 4.39 10.46
CA LEU A 51 13.21 5.19 9.85
C LEU A 51 14.50 4.37 9.66
N SER A 52 14.85 3.52 10.62
CA SER A 52 16.03 2.63 10.52
C SER A 52 15.86 1.52 9.47
N GLN A 53 14.66 0.95 9.30
CA GLN A 53 14.40 0.01 8.20
C GLN A 53 14.48 0.71 6.83
N GLY A 54 13.98 1.94 6.72
CA GLY A 54 14.12 2.73 5.49
C GLY A 54 15.57 3.09 5.16
N THR A 55 16.39 3.40 6.17
CA THR A 55 17.83 3.70 5.96
C THR A 55 18.64 2.45 5.61
N LEU A 56 18.30 1.28 6.15
CA LEU A 56 18.95 0.02 5.77
C LEU A 56 18.60 -0.39 4.34
N LEU A 57 17.35 -0.18 3.90
CA LEU A 57 16.93 -0.41 2.50
C LEU A 57 17.59 0.58 1.53
N TRP A 58 17.72 1.85 1.93
CA TRP A 58 18.47 2.86 1.18
C TRP A 58 19.96 2.52 1.09
N ALA A 59 20.59 2.12 2.19
CA ALA A 59 22.00 1.74 2.22
C ALA A 59 22.27 0.46 1.41
N ALA A 60 21.38 -0.54 1.44
CA ALA A 60 21.50 -1.74 0.61
C ALA A 60 21.32 -1.44 -0.89
N ALA A 61 20.41 -0.52 -1.24
CA ALA A 61 20.25 -0.03 -2.61
C ALA A 61 21.49 0.76 -3.08
N GLN A 62 22.07 1.59 -2.21
CA GLN A 62 23.26 2.39 -2.51
C GLN A 62 24.53 1.53 -2.60
N ALA A 63 24.68 0.51 -1.74
CA ALA A 63 25.79 -0.46 -1.81
C ALA A 63 25.74 -1.30 -3.09
N SER A 64 24.54 -1.67 -3.56
CA SER A 64 24.36 -2.35 -4.86
C SER A 64 24.73 -1.44 -6.05
N ALA A 65 24.45 -0.14 -5.94
CA ALA A 65 24.87 0.85 -6.96
C ALA A 65 26.40 1.05 -7.00
N HIS A 66 27.08 0.99 -5.85
CA HIS A 66 28.54 1.14 -5.79
C HIS A 66 29.32 -0.06 -6.34
N TYR A 67 28.80 -1.29 -6.22
CA TYR A 67 29.43 -2.47 -6.83
C TYR A 67 29.33 -2.48 -8.36
N THR A 68 28.31 -1.84 -8.93
CA THR A 68 28.09 -1.79 -10.39
C THR A 68 28.93 -0.69 -11.06
N ALA A 69 29.44 0.28 -10.29
CA ALA A 69 30.26 1.38 -10.81
C ALA A 69 31.74 1.01 -11.07
N ILE A 70 32.23 -0.08 -10.47
CA ILE A 70 33.65 -0.50 -10.56
C ILE A 70 33.96 -1.39 -11.78
N SER A 71 32.94 -1.88 -12.49
CA SER A 71 33.11 -2.79 -13.64
C SER A 71 32.63 -2.24 -15.00
N ILE A 72 32.46 -0.93 -15.15
CA ILE A 72 32.06 -0.33 -16.43
C ILE A 72 33.26 -0.27 -17.37
N ASP A 73 33.42 -1.32 -18.17
CA ASP A 73 34.02 -1.19 -19.50
C ASP A 73 33.15 -0.22 -20.34
N ARG A 74 33.72 0.93 -20.71
CA ARG A 74 33.07 1.94 -21.57
C ARG A 74 33.14 1.47 -23.03
N SER A 75 32.37 0.44 -23.36
CA SER A 75 32.01 0.19 -24.75
C SER A 75 30.85 1.13 -25.12
N PRO A 76 30.94 1.95 -26.18
CA PRO A 76 29.83 2.80 -26.61
C PRO A 76 28.65 1.92 -27.02
N ALA A 77 27.52 2.06 -26.31
CA ALA A 77 26.29 1.36 -26.63
C ALA A 77 25.83 1.74 -28.06
N PRO A 78 25.28 0.80 -28.84
CA PRO A 78 24.74 1.10 -30.15
C PRO A 78 23.64 2.17 -30.03
N SER A 79 23.79 3.25 -30.80
CA SER A 79 22.99 4.49 -30.74
C SER A 79 21.50 4.35 -31.10
N SER A 80 21.04 3.15 -31.43
CA SER A 80 19.62 2.84 -31.59
C SER A 80 19.40 1.34 -31.48
N LEU A 81 18.77 0.88 -30.41
CA LEU A 81 18.17 -0.45 -30.40
C LEU A 81 17.13 -0.53 -31.53
N PRO A 82 16.95 -1.69 -32.17
CA PRO A 82 15.93 -1.83 -33.21
C PRO A 82 14.56 -1.50 -32.60
N ARG A 83 13.72 -0.72 -33.31
CA ARG A 83 12.48 -0.11 -32.76
C ARG A 83 11.54 -1.11 -32.08
N ASN A 84 11.51 -2.35 -32.56
CA ASN A 84 10.73 -3.44 -31.98
C ASN A 84 11.18 -3.77 -30.56
N LEU A 85 12.49 -3.80 -30.30
CA LEU A 85 13.03 -4.11 -28.99
C LEU A 85 12.71 -3.02 -27.95
N MET A 86 12.75 -1.74 -28.34
CA MET A 86 12.33 -0.65 -27.45
C MET A 86 10.85 -0.74 -27.09
N LEU A 87 10.00 -1.10 -28.06
CA LEU A 87 8.56 -1.25 -27.85
C LEU A 87 8.25 -2.44 -26.95
N GLU A 88 8.92 -3.58 -27.15
CA GLU A 88 8.79 -4.78 -26.32
C GLU A 88 9.21 -4.51 -24.88
N THR A 89 10.38 -3.88 -24.67
CA THR A 89 10.85 -3.49 -23.33
C THR A 89 9.90 -2.48 -22.67
N ALA A 90 9.36 -1.53 -23.43
CA ALA A 90 8.38 -0.57 -22.92
C ALA A 90 7.07 -1.24 -22.50
N ALA A 91 6.55 -2.17 -23.31
CA ALA A 91 5.34 -2.93 -23.00
C ALA A 91 5.56 -3.83 -21.77
N LEU A 92 6.70 -4.51 -21.68
CA LEU A 92 7.08 -5.32 -20.53
C LEU A 92 7.18 -4.48 -19.26
N ALA A 93 7.91 -3.36 -19.30
CA ALA A 93 8.03 -2.42 -18.18
C ALA A 93 6.65 -1.91 -17.74
N ALA A 94 5.84 -1.43 -18.68
CA ALA A 94 4.51 -0.92 -18.39
C ALA A 94 3.57 -2.00 -17.84
N GLY A 95 3.64 -3.23 -18.36
CA GLY A 95 2.86 -4.37 -17.90
C GLY A 95 3.20 -4.79 -16.48
N LEU A 96 4.50 -4.91 -16.17
CA LEU A 96 4.97 -5.22 -14.82
C LEU A 96 4.61 -4.12 -13.83
N SER A 97 4.83 -2.85 -14.19
CA SER A 97 4.51 -1.72 -13.32
C SER A 97 3.01 -1.55 -13.08
N TRP A 98 2.20 -1.58 -14.13
CA TRP A 98 0.75 -1.45 -14.02
C TRP A 98 0.17 -2.58 -13.17
N THR A 99 0.57 -3.83 -13.44
CA THR A 99 0.11 -4.99 -12.66
C THR A 99 0.60 -4.93 -11.22
N SER A 100 1.82 -4.44 -11.00
CA SER A 100 2.37 -4.26 -9.65
C SER A 100 1.48 -3.40 -8.76
N GLY A 101 0.78 -2.41 -9.31
CA GLY A 101 -0.12 -1.53 -8.54
C GLY A 101 -1.22 -2.28 -7.77
N PHE A 102 -1.66 -3.44 -8.26
CA PHE A 102 -2.76 -4.19 -7.64
C PHE A 102 -2.47 -5.67 -7.37
N ARG A 103 -1.48 -6.26 -8.06
CA ARG A 103 -1.05 -7.68 -7.95
C ARG A 103 0.47 -7.81 -8.18
N LEU A 104 1.28 -7.22 -7.29
CA LEU A 104 2.75 -7.23 -7.39
C LEU A 104 3.34 -8.64 -7.43
N TYR A 105 2.94 -9.50 -6.50
CA TYR A 105 3.60 -10.79 -6.37
C TYR A 105 3.28 -11.69 -7.57
N LEU A 106 2.07 -11.58 -8.11
CA LEU A 106 1.71 -12.24 -9.38
C LEU A 106 2.55 -11.72 -10.56
N ALA A 107 2.77 -10.40 -10.65
CA ALA A 107 3.61 -9.83 -11.72
C ALA A 107 5.04 -10.37 -11.67
N VAL A 108 5.65 -10.38 -10.48
CA VAL A 108 7.00 -10.92 -10.28
C VAL A 108 7.06 -12.42 -10.55
N PHE A 109 6.07 -13.17 -10.04
CA PHE A 109 5.98 -14.62 -10.23
C PHE A 109 5.84 -14.99 -11.71
N ALA A 110 4.91 -14.36 -12.44
CA ALA A 110 4.67 -14.63 -13.85
C ALA A 110 5.89 -14.30 -14.70
N ALA A 111 6.52 -13.14 -14.48
CA ALA A 111 7.74 -12.74 -15.17
C ALA A 111 8.87 -13.74 -14.90
N GLY A 112 9.09 -14.10 -13.64
CA GLY A 112 10.14 -15.03 -13.23
C GLY A 112 9.95 -16.43 -13.82
N VAL A 113 8.73 -16.99 -13.76
CA VAL A 113 8.43 -18.31 -14.35
C VAL A 113 8.63 -18.30 -15.87
N LEU A 114 8.09 -17.30 -16.57
CA LEU A 114 8.20 -17.22 -18.03
C LEU A 114 9.63 -16.96 -18.49
N GLY A 115 10.37 -16.11 -17.77
CA GLY A 115 11.80 -15.89 -17.99
C GLY A 115 12.60 -17.17 -17.83
N ARG A 116 12.42 -17.83 -16.67
CA ARG A 116 13.18 -19.02 -16.31
C ARG A 116 12.92 -20.23 -17.21
N THR A 117 11.71 -20.33 -17.76
CA THR A 117 11.30 -21.41 -18.69
C THR A 117 11.63 -21.10 -20.15
N GLY A 118 12.17 -19.90 -20.45
CA GLY A 118 12.56 -19.48 -21.79
C GLY A 118 11.42 -18.99 -22.68
N TRP A 119 10.22 -18.79 -22.13
CA TRP A 119 9.07 -18.27 -22.87
C TRP A 119 9.10 -16.74 -23.03
N LEU A 120 9.80 -16.06 -22.12
CA LEU A 120 9.99 -14.62 -22.13
C LEU A 120 11.48 -14.30 -22.03
N HIS A 121 11.98 -13.42 -22.90
CA HIS A 121 13.35 -12.93 -22.75
C HIS A 121 13.36 -11.70 -21.84
N LEU A 122 13.87 -11.86 -20.61
CA LEU A 122 13.98 -10.75 -19.67
C LEU A 122 15.26 -9.93 -19.93
N PRO A 123 15.16 -8.58 -19.95
CA PRO A 123 16.34 -7.73 -20.02
C PRO A 123 17.24 -7.95 -18.80
N PRO A 124 18.56 -7.68 -18.88
CA PRO A 124 19.51 -8.02 -17.81
C PRO A 124 19.14 -7.50 -16.42
N GLY A 125 18.52 -6.32 -16.31
CA GLY A 125 18.08 -5.77 -15.02
C GLY A 125 16.95 -6.56 -14.35
N LEU A 126 16.23 -7.42 -15.09
CA LEU A 126 15.13 -8.26 -14.59
C LEU A 126 15.49 -9.74 -14.48
N GLN A 127 16.67 -10.17 -14.93
CA GLN A 127 17.06 -11.59 -14.87
C GLN A 127 17.11 -12.15 -13.44
N MET A 128 17.28 -11.29 -12.43
CA MET A 128 17.18 -11.71 -11.02
C MET A 128 15.82 -12.34 -10.68
N LEU A 129 14.75 -11.98 -11.41
CA LEU A 129 13.42 -12.56 -11.24
C LEU A 129 13.36 -14.05 -11.61
N GLU A 130 14.29 -14.54 -12.41
CA GLU A 130 14.36 -15.95 -12.85
C GLU A 130 14.90 -16.89 -11.76
N SER A 131 15.45 -16.34 -10.66
CA SER A 131 15.96 -17.14 -9.55
C SER A 131 14.84 -17.97 -8.89
N TRP A 132 15.08 -19.26 -8.66
CA TRP A 132 14.13 -20.15 -8.00
C TRP A 132 13.69 -19.65 -6.62
N TRP A 133 14.58 -18.95 -5.90
CA TRP A 133 14.24 -18.32 -4.61
C TRP A 133 13.24 -17.17 -4.78
N VAL A 134 13.44 -16.33 -5.80
CA VAL A 134 12.55 -15.19 -6.10
C VAL A 134 11.21 -15.70 -6.60
N ILE A 135 11.19 -16.67 -7.51
CA ILE A 135 9.97 -17.31 -8.02
C ILE A 135 9.20 -17.97 -6.86
N GLY A 136 9.88 -18.75 -6.02
CA GLY A 136 9.24 -19.42 -4.89
C GLY A 136 8.61 -18.44 -3.90
N LEU A 137 9.36 -17.40 -3.52
CA LEU A 137 8.87 -16.37 -2.62
C LEU A 137 7.70 -15.57 -3.23
N ALA A 138 7.83 -15.15 -4.49
CA ALA A 138 6.77 -14.44 -5.20
C ALA A 138 5.52 -15.31 -5.36
N GLY A 139 5.67 -16.61 -5.60
CA GLY A 139 4.55 -17.56 -5.69
C GLY A 139 3.79 -17.70 -4.37
N VAL A 140 4.52 -17.88 -3.25
CA VAL A 140 3.90 -17.94 -1.92
C VAL A 140 3.17 -16.63 -1.59
N LEU A 141 3.80 -15.49 -1.85
CA LEU A 141 3.19 -14.18 -1.61
C LEU A 141 2.02 -13.88 -2.55
N ALA A 142 2.04 -14.37 -3.80
CA ALA A 142 0.93 -14.27 -4.73
C ALA A 142 -0.28 -15.08 -4.26
N VAL A 143 -0.06 -16.29 -3.73
CA VAL A 143 -1.14 -17.09 -3.11
C VAL A 143 -1.67 -16.38 -1.86
N ALA A 144 -0.80 -15.87 -1.00
CA ALA A 144 -1.20 -15.12 0.18
C ALA A 144 -2.02 -13.87 -0.19
N GLU A 145 -1.60 -13.12 -1.20
CA GLU A 145 -2.31 -11.95 -1.74
C GLU A 145 -3.69 -12.33 -2.31
N PHE A 146 -3.77 -13.43 -3.07
CA PHE A 146 -5.04 -13.95 -3.60
C PHE A 146 -6.02 -14.33 -2.48
N LEU A 147 -5.54 -15.02 -1.44
CA LEU A 147 -6.37 -15.42 -0.30
C LEU A 147 -6.78 -14.21 0.55
N ALA A 148 -5.87 -13.25 0.75
CA ALA A 148 -6.12 -12.02 1.48
C ALA A 148 -7.30 -11.25 0.88
N ASP A 149 -7.35 -11.18 -0.44
CA ASP A 149 -8.38 -10.46 -1.20
C ASP A 149 -9.78 -11.08 -1.09
N LYS A 150 -9.92 -12.32 -0.59
CA LYS A 150 -11.23 -12.97 -0.41
C LYS A 150 -11.86 -12.74 0.96
N ILE A 151 -11.12 -12.22 1.93
CA ILE A 151 -11.59 -12.03 3.31
C ILE A 151 -11.96 -10.54 3.52
N PRO A 152 -13.26 -10.20 3.67
CA PRO A 152 -13.69 -8.81 3.88
C PRO A 152 -13.01 -8.18 5.10
N GLY A 153 -12.52 -6.95 4.96
CA GLY A 153 -11.86 -6.18 6.04
C GLY A 153 -10.37 -6.49 6.18
N PHE A 154 -9.95 -7.75 6.05
CA PHE A 154 -8.53 -8.10 5.95
C PHE A 154 -7.92 -7.53 4.67
N ASP A 155 -8.69 -7.58 3.58
CA ASP A 155 -8.35 -7.04 2.27
C ASP A 155 -7.90 -5.57 2.32
N SER A 156 -8.58 -4.75 3.11
CA SER A 156 -8.33 -3.31 3.24
C SER A 156 -7.05 -3.02 4.03
N VAL A 157 -6.79 -3.79 5.09
CA VAL A 157 -5.53 -3.69 5.86
C VAL A 157 -4.35 -4.14 5.02
N TRP A 158 -4.52 -5.27 4.32
CA TRP A 158 -3.51 -5.80 3.41
C TRP A 158 -3.17 -4.80 2.30
N ASP A 159 -4.18 -4.26 1.61
CA ASP A 159 -3.97 -3.27 0.55
C ASP A 159 -3.30 -1.98 1.08
N GLY A 160 -3.62 -1.55 2.31
CA GLY A 160 -2.99 -0.39 2.93
C GLY A 160 -1.51 -0.56 3.23
N ILE A 161 -1.09 -1.75 3.68
CA ILE A 161 0.34 -2.09 3.83
C ILE A 161 1.00 -2.14 2.44
N GLN A 162 0.32 -2.79 1.50
CA GLN A 162 0.83 -3.00 0.15
C GLN A 162 0.97 -1.72 -0.67
N THR A 163 0.27 -0.63 -0.34
CA THR A 163 0.47 0.68 -0.98
C THR A 163 1.95 1.10 -0.99
N PHE A 164 2.66 0.87 0.11
CA PHE A 164 4.07 1.26 0.27
C PHE A 164 5.05 0.30 -0.39
N ILE A 165 4.59 -0.88 -0.81
CA ILE A 165 5.43 -1.92 -1.41
C ILE A 165 5.18 -1.95 -2.92
N ARG A 166 3.92 -2.02 -3.33
CA ARG A 166 3.47 -2.20 -4.72
C ARG A 166 3.86 -1.06 -5.64
N VAL A 167 3.67 0.19 -5.21
CA VAL A 167 3.94 1.36 -6.07
C VAL A 167 5.44 1.54 -6.28
N PRO A 168 6.30 1.53 -5.22
CA PRO A 168 7.74 1.57 -5.42
C PRO A 168 8.28 0.36 -6.17
N ALA A 169 7.78 -0.84 -5.90
CA ALA A 169 8.19 -2.03 -6.64
C ALA A 169 7.85 -1.92 -8.14
N GLY A 170 6.68 -1.36 -8.48
CA GLY A 170 6.31 -1.09 -9.87
C GLY A 170 7.27 -0.12 -10.56
N ALA A 171 7.70 0.95 -9.87
CA ALA A 171 8.73 1.85 -10.38
C ALA A 171 10.08 1.13 -10.59
N ILE A 172 10.50 0.33 -9.61
CA ILE A 172 11.77 -0.43 -9.68
C ILE A 172 11.74 -1.44 -10.83
N LEU A 173 10.62 -2.14 -11.05
CA LEU A 173 10.48 -3.10 -12.15
C LEU A 173 10.59 -2.43 -13.52
N ALA A 174 9.97 -1.25 -13.72
CA ALA A 174 10.14 -0.52 -14.98
C ALA A 174 11.56 0.02 -15.16
N ALA A 175 12.18 0.57 -14.11
CA ALA A 175 13.56 1.02 -14.17
C ALA A 175 14.50 -0.15 -14.54
N ALA A 176 14.34 -1.29 -13.87
CA ALA A 176 15.12 -2.50 -14.11
C ALA A 176 14.98 -3.02 -15.55
N ALA A 177 13.80 -2.92 -16.17
CA ALA A 177 13.60 -3.28 -17.58
C ALA A 177 14.50 -2.45 -18.53
N PHE A 178 14.80 -1.20 -18.16
CA PHE A 178 15.65 -0.28 -18.91
C PHE A 178 17.09 -0.18 -18.37
N GLY A 179 17.50 -1.06 -17.44
CA GLY A 179 18.75 -0.91 -16.68
C GLY A 179 20.06 -1.05 -17.48
N GLN A 180 19.99 -1.45 -18.75
CA GLN A 180 21.14 -1.50 -19.67
C GLN A 180 21.24 -0.27 -20.59
N LEU A 181 20.25 0.62 -20.53
CA LEU A 181 20.23 1.85 -21.30
C LEU A 181 20.81 3.00 -20.49
N ASP A 182 21.01 4.14 -21.15
CA ASP A 182 21.49 5.35 -20.48
C ASP A 182 20.65 5.66 -19.22
N PRO A 183 21.27 6.13 -18.12
CA PRO A 183 20.58 6.37 -16.86
C PRO A 183 19.30 7.22 -16.97
N GLN A 184 19.25 8.13 -17.95
CA GLN A 184 18.06 8.94 -18.24
C GLN A 184 16.81 8.09 -18.56
N TRP A 185 16.97 7.00 -19.31
CA TRP A 185 15.87 6.10 -19.68
C TRP A 185 15.42 5.27 -18.49
N MET A 186 16.35 4.83 -17.65
CA MET A 186 16.05 4.11 -16.41
C MET A 186 15.23 4.98 -15.44
N VAL A 187 15.63 6.24 -15.25
CA VAL A 187 14.88 7.20 -14.42
C VAL A 187 13.51 7.50 -15.02
N ALA A 188 13.42 7.76 -16.32
CA ALA A 188 12.15 8.01 -16.99
C ALA A 188 11.20 6.81 -16.87
N ALA A 189 11.69 5.60 -17.12
CA ALA A 189 10.93 4.37 -16.98
C ALA A 189 10.46 4.17 -15.53
N GLY A 190 11.31 4.43 -14.53
CA GLY A 190 10.92 4.34 -13.12
C GLY A 190 9.81 5.32 -12.73
N LEU A 191 9.89 6.57 -13.20
CA LEU A 191 8.85 7.59 -12.95
C LEU A 191 7.52 7.23 -13.63
N ILE A 192 7.58 6.81 -14.89
CA ILE A 192 6.39 6.36 -15.63
C ILE A 192 5.80 5.11 -14.97
N GLY A 193 6.63 4.10 -14.67
CA GLY A 193 6.23 2.86 -14.02
C GLY A 193 5.60 3.09 -12.65
N GLY A 194 6.19 3.95 -11.82
CA GLY A 194 5.60 4.34 -10.54
C GLY A 194 4.25 5.03 -10.70
N THR A 195 4.09 5.86 -11.72
CA THR A 195 2.82 6.52 -12.05
C THR A 195 1.76 5.50 -12.52
N LEU A 196 2.14 4.53 -13.35
CA LEU A 196 1.26 3.44 -13.79
C LEU A 196 0.82 2.58 -12.59
N ALA A 197 1.75 2.17 -11.75
CA ALA A 197 1.48 1.38 -10.55
C ALA A 197 0.57 2.14 -9.57
N GLY A 198 0.87 3.42 -9.32
CA GLY A 198 0.07 4.28 -8.45
C GLY A 198 -1.35 4.49 -8.99
N THR A 199 -1.50 4.69 -10.30
CA THR A 199 -2.81 4.85 -10.95
C THR A 199 -3.66 3.58 -10.83
N ALA A 200 -3.06 2.42 -11.07
CA ALA A 200 -3.74 1.14 -10.95
C ALA A 200 -4.14 0.86 -9.48
N HIS A 201 -3.22 1.10 -8.53
CA HIS A 201 -3.48 0.96 -7.10
C HIS A 201 -4.61 1.88 -6.64
N ALA A 202 -4.58 3.16 -7.02
CA ALA A 202 -5.61 4.12 -6.64
C ALA A 202 -6.98 3.77 -7.23
N THR A 203 -7.00 3.22 -8.46
CA THR A 203 -8.23 2.73 -9.09
C THR A 203 -8.81 1.55 -8.31
N LYS A 204 -7.98 0.56 -7.92
CA LYS A 204 -8.39 -0.57 -7.06
C LYS A 204 -8.92 -0.08 -5.71
N ALA A 205 -8.10 0.67 -4.97
CA ALA A 205 -8.42 1.15 -3.64
C ALA A 205 -9.69 2.00 -3.63
N GLY A 206 -9.87 2.90 -4.60
CA GLY A 206 -11.08 3.71 -4.73
C GLY A 206 -12.32 2.87 -5.06
N THR A 207 -12.18 1.85 -5.91
CA THR A 207 -13.29 0.94 -6.23
C THR A 207 -13.68 0.11 -5.00
N ARG A 208 -12.71 -0.44 -4.26
CA ARG A 208 -12.97 -1.20 -3.03
C ARG A 208 -13.57 -0.35 -1.92
N ALA A 209 -13.14 0.90 -1.78
CA ALA A 209 -13.73 1.80 -0.79
C ALA A 209 -15.23 2.03 -1.03
N LEU A 210 -15.69 2.01 -2.29
CA LEU A 210 -17.10 2.10 -2.62
C LEU A 210 -17.82 0.75 -2.44
N ILE A 211 -17.24 -0.36 -2.90
CA ILE A 211 -17.84 -1.70 -2.77
C ILE A 211 -18.02 -2.09 -1.30
N ASN A 212 -17.03 -1.79 -0.45
CA ASN A 212 -17.07 -2.12 0.98
C ASN A 212 -18.11 -1.31 1.79
N THR A 213 -18.80 -0.34 1.19
CA THR A 213 -19.92 0.36 1.84
C THR A 213 -21.18 -0.53 1.96
N SER A 214 -21.31 -1.55 1.13
CA SER A 214 -22.35 -2.59 1.24
C SER A 214 -21.68 -3.96 1.10
N PRO A 215 -21.37 -4.66 2.21
CA PRO A 215 -20.64 -5.92 2.18
C PRO A 215 -21.52 -7.06 1.65
N GLU A 216 -21.74 -7.08 0.34
CA GLU A 216 -22.31 -8.22 -0.36
C GLU A 216 -21.17 -9.14 -0.79
N PRO A 217 -21.08 -10.38 -0.28
CA PRO A 217 -19.96 -11.29 -0.54
C PRO A 217 -19.65 -11.48 -2.02
N PHE A 218 -20.70 -11.46 -2.85
CA PHE A 218 -20.60 -11.63 -4.30
C PHE A 218 -19.80 -10.50 -4.97
N SER A 219 -20.01 -9.24 -4.57
CA SER A 219 -19.33 -8.09 -5.18
C SER A 219 -17.83 -8.08 -4.92
N ASN A 220 -17.39 -8.48 -3.72
CA ASN A 220 -15.97 -8.61 -3.37
C ASN A 220 -15.30 -9.74 -4.16
N TRP A 221 -15.99 -10.88 -4.30
CA TRP A 221 -15.50 -12.00 -5.10
C TRP A 221 -15.35 -11.63 -6.57
N VAL A 222 -16.35 -10.99 -7.17
CA VAL A 222 -16.33 -10.54 -8.56
C VAL A 222 -15.24 -9.51 -8.79
N ALA A 223 -15.08 -8.53 -7.89
CA ALA A 223 -14.02 -7.52 -7.98
C ALA A 223 -12.63 -8.18 -7.93
N SER A 224 -12.37 -9.02 -6.92
CA SER A 224 -11.10 -9.72 -6.77
C SER A 224 -10.80 -10.65 -7.94
N PHE A 225 -11.80 -11.39 -8.46
CA PHE A 225 -11.62 -12.24 -9.64
C PHE A 225 -11.36 -11.43 -10.92
N SER A 226 -12.03 -10.29 -11.08
CA SER A 226 -11.78 -9.39 -12.21
C SER A 226 -10.35 -8.84 -12.19
N GLU A 227 -9.82 -8.54 -11.00
CA GLU A 227 -8.42 -8.16 -10.81
C GLU A 227 -7.46 -9.30 -11.22
N ASP A 228 -7.74 -10.56 -10.85
CA ASP A 228 -6.93 -11.72 -11.26
C ASP A 228 -6.85 -11.88 -12.79
N VAL A 229 -8.01 -11.77 -13.44
CA VAL A 229 -8.12 -11.86 -14.90
C VAL A 229 -7.42 -10.68 -15.56
N ALA A 230 -7.60 -9.46 -15.04
CA ALA A 230 -6.96 -8.27 -15.57
C ALA A 230 -5.43 -8.32 -15.42
N ALA A 231 -4.91 -8.78 -14.28
CA ALA A 231 -3.48 -8.95 -14.05
C ALA A 231 -2.89 -10.00 -15.00
N SER A 232 -3.47 -11.20 -15.02
CA SER A 232 -2.96 -12.31 -15.83
C SER A 232 -3.06 -12.01 -17.33
N GLY A 233 -4.22 -11.51 -17.78
CA GLY A 233 -4.44 -11.12 -19.16
C GLY A 233 -3.56 -9.95 -19.60
N GLY A 234 -3.43 -8.92 -18.75
CA GLY A 234 -2.57 -7.76 -19.01
C GLY A 234 -1.09 -8.16 -19.14
N LEU A 235 -0.58 -9.01 -18.25
CA LEU A 235 0.79 -9.52 -18.32
C LEU A 235 1.01 -10.35 -19.59
N LEU A 236 0.12 -11.30 -19.90
CA LEU A 236 0.23 -12.11 -21.11
C LEU A 236 0.19 -11.25 -22.38
N MET A 237 -0.68 -10.24 -22.45
CA MET A 237 -0.68 -9.29 -23.55
C MET A 237 0.62 -8.49 -23.60
N ALA A 238 1.14 -8.01 -22.47
CA ALA A 238 2.39 -7.25 -22.43
C ALA A 238 3.58 -8.08 -22.95
N PHE A 239 3.58 -9.38 -22.67
CA PHE A 239 4.66 -10.30 -23.05
C PHE A 239 4.58 -10.78 -24.50
N PHE A 240 3.38 -11.08 -25.00
CA PHE A 240 3.21 -11.73 -26.31
C PHE A 240 2.57 -10.84 -27.38
N LEU A 241 1.87 -9.78 -26.99
CA LEU A 241 1.12 -8.88 -27.87
C LEU A 241 1.36 -7.40 -27.46
N PRO A 242 2.61 -6.91 -27.48
CA PRO A 242 3.00 -5.67 -26.81
C PRO A 242 2.24 -4.44 -27.32
N ILE A 243 1.96 -4.35 -28.63
CA ILE A 243 1.17 -3.25 -29.20
C ILE A 243 -0.27 -3.30 -28.69
N ALA A 244 -0.91 -4.48 -28.69
CA ALA A 244 -2.27 -4.63 -28.21
C ALA A 244 -2.36 -4.27 -26.71
N PHE A 245 -1.38 -4.70 -25.91
CA PHE A 245 -1.28 -4.31 -24.51
C PHE A 245 -1.20 -2.80 -24.33
N LEU A 246 -0.31 -2.12 -25.05
CA LEU A 246 -0.15 -0.66 -24.92
C LEU A 246 -1.43 0.10 -25.29
N VAL A 247 -2.17 -0.36 -26.31
CA VAL A 247 -3.48 0.22 -26.66
C VAL A 247 -4.48 0.01 -25.53
N VAL A 248 -4.61 -1.22 -25.02
CA VAL A 248 -5.53 -1.52 -23.90
C VAL A 248 -5.14 -0.73 -22.65
N LEU A 249 -3.86 -0.66 -22.31
CA LEU A 249 -3.35 0.12 -21.19
C LEU A 249 -3.69 1.60 -21.35
N ALA A 250 -3.49 2.18 -22.53
CA ALA A 250 -3.87 3.57 -22.79
C ALA A 250 -5.37 3.82 -22.56
N LEU A 251 -6.23 2.91 -23.04
CA LEU A 251 -7.67 2.98 -22.80
C LEU A 251 -8.01 2.88 -21.31
N LEU A 252 -7.39 1.95 -20.57
CA LEU A 252 -7.56 1.80 -19.13
C LEU A 252 -7.13 3.06 -18.38
N LEU A 253 -6.02 3.69 -18.78
CA LEU A 253 -5.56 4.95 -18.17
C LEU A 253 -6.53 6.10 -18.44
N LEU A 254 -7.13 6.19 -19.63
CA LEU A 254 -8.17 7.17 -19.92
C LEU A 254 -9.41 6.95 -19.03
N VAL A 255 -9.83 5.70 -18.86
CA VAL A 255 -10.92 5.34 -17.95
C VAL A 255 -10.56 5.69 -16.50
N SER A 256 -9.36 5.35 -16.04
CA SER A 256 -8.88 5.70 -14.70
C SER A 256 -8.81 7.22 -14.49
N ALA A 257 -8.31 7.98 -15.46
CA ALA A 257 -8.24 9.45 -15.37
C ALA A 257 -9.63 10.08 -15.24
N TRP A 258 -10.65 9.51 -15.88
CA TRP A 258 -12.04 9.93 -15.75
C TRP A 258 -12.70 9.44 -14.44
N LEU A 259 -12.37 8.23 -14.00
CA LEU A 259 -13.00 7.55 -12.87
C LEU A 259 -12.44 8.03 -11.51
N LEU A 260 -11.12 8.22 -11.41
CA LEU A 260 -10.43 8.59 -10.17
C LEU A 260 -10.99 9.84 -9.48
N PRO A 261 -11.27 10.96 -10.19
CA PRO A 261 -11.90 12.13 -9.57
C PRO A 261 -13.27 11.82 -8.96
N LYS A 262 -14.04 10.90 -9.56
CA LYS A 262 -15.36 10.48 -9.07
C LYS A 262 -15.22 9.59 -7.84
N LEU A 263 -14.32 8.60 -7.87
CA LEU A 263 -14.01 7.75 -6.74
C LEU A 263 -13.56 8.60 -5.54
N TRP A 264 -12.66 9.55 -5.78
CA TRP A 264 -12.14 10.44 -4.75
C TRP A 264 -13.24 11.32 -4.11
N ARG A 265 -14.17 11.84 -4.92
CA ARG A 265 -15.34 12.57 -4.40
C ARG A 265 -16.23 11.67 -3.54
N GLY A 266 -16.52 10.45 -3.99
CA GLY A 266 -17.32 9.48 -3.24
C GLY A 266 -16.70 9.12 -1.89
N VAL A 267 -15.38 8.85 -1.87
CA VAL A 267 -14.64 8.55 -0.63
C VAL A 267 -14.65 9.74 0.33
N ARG A 268 -14.49 10.98 -0.17
CA ARG A 268 -14.61 12.19 0.66
C ARG A 268 -15.98 12.32 1.30
N GLN A 269 -17.05 12.13 0.53
CA GLN A 269 -18.42 12.21 1.04
C GLN A 269 -18.69 11.16 2.13
N LEU A 270 -18.23 9.93 1.93
CA LEU A 270 -18.34 8.86 2.94
C LEU A 270 -17.62 9.23 4.22
N ARG A 271 -16.36 9.70 4.12
CA ARG A 271 -15.56 10.12 5.27
C ARG A 271 -16.23 11.26 6.04
N ASP A 272 -16.76 12.25 5.32
CA ASP A 272 -17.39 13.42 5.94
C ASP A 272 -18.72 13.03 6.61
N ALA A 273 -19.50 12.09 6.03
CA ALA A 273 -20.69 11.53 6.65
C ALA A 273 -20.39 10.74 7.94
N LEU A 274 -19.31 9.94 7.97
CA LEU A 274 -18.86 9.22 9.16
C LEU A 274 -18.36 10.16 10.27
N ARG A 275 -17.71 11.27 9.90
CA ARG A 275 -17.25 12.31 10.86
C ARG A 275 -18.39 13.18 11.39
N GLY A 276 -19.43 13.41 10.60
CA GLY A 276 -20.61 14.16 10.99
C GLY A 276 -21.56 13.40 11.94
N ARG A 277 -21.36 12.10 12.14
CA ARG A 277 -22.21 11.24 12.98
C ARG A 277 -21.59 10.91 14.33
N SER A 278 -21.03 11.91 15.02
CA SER A 278 -20.81 11.81 16.48
C SER A 278 -22.17 11.90 17.17
N PRO A 279 -22.71 10.83 17.77
CA PRO A 279 -23.90 10.94 18.61
C PRO A 279 -23.46 11.68 19.88
N GLY A 280 -23.81 12.96 19.99
CA GLY A 280 -23.83 13.60 21.30
C GLY A 280 -24.76 12.78 22.22
N PRO A 281 -24.43 12.60 23.51
CA PRO A 281 -25.33 11.92 24.42
C PRO A 281 -26.67 12.66 24.38
N GLN A 282 -27.72 11.99 23.90
CA GLN A 282 -29.07 12.54 23.97
C GLN A 282 -29.42 12.64 25.45
N SER A 283 -29.45 13.86 25.99
CA SER A 283 -29.98 14.11 27.32
C SER A 283 -31.42 13.58 27.37
N PRO A 284 -31.79 12.72 28.32
CA PRO A 284 -33.15 12.24 28.45
C PRO A 284 -34.07 13.45 28.62
N GLY A 285 -35.00 13.63 27.67
CA GLY A 285 -35.99 14.69 27.72
C GLY A 285 -36.77 14.60 29.02
N THR A 286 -36.72 15.67 29.80
CA THR A 286 -37.61 15.86 30.95
C THR A 286 -39.01 16.08 30.41
N THR A 287 -39.82 15.02 30.40
CA THR A 287 -41.25 15.10 30.19
C THR A 287 -41.85 15.96 31.31
N ARG A 288 -42.05 17.26 31.07
CA ARG A 288 -42.90 18.09 31.94
C ARG A 288 -44.35 17.69 31.67
N LEU A 289 -44.99 17.08 32.66
CA LEU A 289 -46.43 16.88 32.67
C LEU A 289 -47.12 18.25 32.81
N PRO A 290 -48.15 18.55 32.01
CA PRO A 290 -49.01 19.71 32.24
C PRO A 290 -49.89 19.49 33.49
N HIS A 291 -50.08 20.59 34.24
CA HIS A 291 -50.83 20.68 35.49
C HIS A 291 -52.33 20.40 35.34
#